data_AF-A0A1I5HV48-F1
#
_entry.id   AF-A0A1I5HV48-F1
#
_cell.length_a   1.000
_cell.length_b   1.000
_cell.length_c   1.000
_cell.angle_alpha   90.00
_cell.angle_beta   90.00
_cell.angle_gamma   90.00
#
_symmetry.space_group_name_H-M   'P 1'
#
loop_
_entity.id
_entity.type
_entity.pdbx_description
1 polymer ?
#
loop_
_entity_poly.entity_id
_entity_poly.type
_entity_poly.pdbx_seq_one_letter_code
_entity_poly.pdbx_strand_id
1 'polypeptide(L)' 'MSKFKDVVVTLSKKHPETGEPAQAGHSFVIGTLGKKTGFYEIETAQLNKFKNEDLQQELFKLLHPQTHH' A
#
# COMPACT_ATOMS: atom_id res chain seq x y z
N MET A 1 -14.10 13.98 7.66
CA MET A 1 -12.86 13.78 6.88
C MET A 1 -12.48 12.32 6.97
N SER A 2 -12.41 11.62 5.83
CA SER A 2 -12.15 10.19 5.79
C SER A 2 -10.71 9.87 6.20
N LYS A 3 -10.52 9.09 7.28
CA LYS A 3 -9.20 8.76 7.86
C LYS A 3 -8.22 8.06 6.91
N PHE A 4 -8.70 7.50 5.81
CA PHE A 4 -7.86 6.88 4.77
C PHE A 4 -7.20 7.90 3.83
N LYS A 5 -7.68 9.16 3.78
CA LYS A 5 -7.03 10.22 2.98
C LYS A 5 -5.67 10.62 3.53
N ASP A 6 -5.42 10.36 4.81
CA ASP A 6 -4.12 10.56 5.46
C ASP A 6 -3.07 9.50 5.06
N VAL A 7 -3.48 8.43 4.35
CA VAL A 7 -2.55 7.42 3.84
C VAL A 7 -1.85 7.95 2.60
N VAL A 8 -0.54 8.13 2.69
CA VAL A 8 0.30 8.45 1.53
C VAL A 8 0.65 7.17 0.81
N VAL A 9 0.30 7.08 -0.48
CA VAL A 9 0.58 5.91 -1.33
C VAL A 9 1.79 6.18 -2.20
N THR A 10 2.75 5.27 -2.17
CA THR A 10 3.95 5.29 -3.02
C THR A 10 4.06 3.95 -3.75
N LEU A 11 4.35 3.99 -5.05
CA LEU A 11 4.54 2.80 -5.86
C LEU A 11 6.04 2.59 -6.09
N SER A 12 6.51 1.37 -5.87
CA SER A 12 7.90 0.99 -6.07
C SER A 12 8.00 -0.35 -6.79
N LYS A 13 9.00 -0.49 -7.67
CA LYS A 13 9.37 -1.80 -8.25
C LYS A 13 10.41 -2.54 -7.41
N LYS A 14 10.71 -2.04 -6.22
CA LYS A 14 11.63 -2.63 -5.25
C LYS A 14 10.98 -2.73 -3.88
N HIS A 15 11.27 -3.82 -3.20
CA HIS A 15 10.81 -4.09 -1.84
C HIS A 15 11.34 -2.98 -0.91
N PRO A 16 10.47 -2.33 -0.11
CA PRO A 16 10.87 -1.18 0.70
C PRO A 16 11.89 -1.53 1.81
N GLU A 17 11.85 -2.75 2.34
CA GLU A 17 12.77 -3.18 3.41
C GLU A 17 14.04 -3.87 2.88
N THR A 18 13.90 -4.88 2.02
CA THR A 18 15.04 -5.67 1.52
C THR A 18 15.74 -5.03 0.31
N GLY A 19 15.09 -4.10 -0.38
CA GLY A 19 15.60 -3.49 -1.61
C GLY A 19 15.56 -4.41 -2.83
N GLU A 20 15.04 -5.63 -2.68
CA GLU A 20 14.94 -6.61 -3.76
C GLU A 20 13.94 -6.17 -4.83
N PRO A 21 14.14 -6.54 -6.10
CA PRO A 21 13.17 -6.23 -7.15
C PRO A 21 11.85 -6.96 -6.89
N ALA A 22 10.73 -6.30 -7.23
CA ALA A 22 9.42 -6.95 -7.26
C ALA A 22 9.42 -8.12 -8.24
N GLN A 23 8.51 -9.07 -8.03
CA GLN A 23 8.32 -10.16 -8.98
C GLN A 23 7.99 -9.59 -10.37
N ALA A 24 8.37 -10.31 -11.42
CA ALA A 24 8.07 -9.91 -12.79
C ALA A 24 6.57 -9.63 -12.94
N GLY A 25 6.23 -8.44 -13.46
CA GLY A 25 4.85 -7.99 -13.60
C GLY A 25 4.20 -7.48 -12.31
N HIS A 26 4.91 -7.42 -11.18
CA HIS A 26 4.39 -6.92 -9.90
C HIS A 26 4.98 -5.54 -9.54
N SER A 27 4.33 -4.88 -8.59
CA SER A 27 4.73 -3.60 -8.01
C SER A 27 4.41 -3.62 -6.52
N PHE A 28 5.24 -2.98 -5.70
CA PHE A 28 4.98 -2.76 -4.29
C PHE A 28 4.19 -1.48 -4.11
N VAL A 29 3.07 -1.58 -3.40
CA VAL A 29 2.28 -0.46 -2.93
C VAL A 29 2.68 -0.21 -1.49
N ILE A 30 3.27 0.94 -1.24
CA ILE A 30 3.79 1.34 0.07
C ILE A 30 2.88 2.44 0.61
N GLY A 31 2.37 2.24 1.80
CA GLY A 31 1.50 3.17 2.51
C GLY A 31 2.12 3.65 3.80
N THR A 32 1.98 4.94 4.08
CA THR A 32 2.31 5.50 5.40
C THR A 32 1.10 6.19 6.02
N LEU A 33 0.78 5.84 7.27
CA LEU A 33 -0.26 6.46 8.09
C LEU A 33 0.36 6.96 9.39
N GLY A 34 0.65 8.26 9.45
CA GLY A 34 1.35 8.87 10.58
C GLY A 34 2.75 8.27 10.77
N LYS A 35 2.98 7.54 11.87
CA LYS A 35 4.25 6.86 12.16
C LYS A 35 4.29 5.40 11.70
N LYS A 36 3.19 4.87 11.16
CA LYS A 36 3.09 3.49 10.69
C LYS A 36 3.35 3.43 9.20
N THR A 37 4.18 2.48 8.79
CA THR A 37 4.47 2.17 7.39
C THR A 37 4.13 0.72 7.14
N GLY A 38 3.60 0.43 5.97
CA GLY A 38 3.14 -0.89 5.58
C GLY A 38 3.11 -0.97 4.07
N PHE A 39 3.26 -2.15 3.54
CA PHE A 39 3.33 -2.35 2.10
C PHE A 39 2.78 -3.71 1.74
N TYR A 40 2.38 -3.86 0.47
CA TYR A 40 2.02 -5.14 -0.11
C TYR A 40 2.45 -5.19 -1.56
N GLU A 41 2.60 -6.40 -2.07
CA GLU A 41 2.88 -6.64 -3.49
C GLU A 41 1.58 -6.85 -4.25
N ILE A 42 1.48 -6.25 -5.43
CA ILE A 42 0.34 -6.39 -6.33
C ILE A 42 0.83 -6.54 -7.76
N GLU A 43 0.10 -7.31 -8.57
CA GLU A 43 0.32 -7.34 -10.01
C GLU A 43 0.09 -5.95 -10.62
N THR A 44 1.02 -5.50 -11.46
CA THR A 44 0.96 -4.23 -12.20
C THR A 44 -0.29 -4.16 -13.08
N ALA A 45 -0.71 -5.31 -13.64
CA ALA A 45 -1.95 -5.40 -14.42
C ALA A 45 -3.20 -5.14 -13.57
N GLN A 46 -3.19 -5.57 -12.30
CA GLN A 46 -4.25 -5.26 -11.35
C GLN A 46 -4.16 -3.81 -10.88
N LEU A 47 -2.95 -3.30 -10.61
CA LEU A 47 -2.72 -1.91 -10.20
C LEU A 47 -3.36 -0.90 -11.16
N ASN A 48 -3.26 -1.13 -12.48
CA ASN A 48 -3.90 -0.27 -13.49
C ASN A 48 -5.44 -0.24 -13.42
N LYS A 49 -6.06 -1.23 -12.76
CA LYS A 49 -7.52 -1.29 -12.54
C LYS A 49 -7.93 -0.64 -11.23
N PHE A 50 -7.02 -0.50 -10.28
CA PHE A 50 -7.28 0.12 -8.98
C PHE A 50 -7.23 1.64 -9.07
N LYS A 51 -8.12 2.31 -8.35
CA LYS A 51 -7.99 3.76 -8.13
C LYS A 51 -7.11 4.00 -6.90
N ASN A 52 -6.57 5.20 -6.81
CA ASN A 52 -5.77 5.61 -5.64
C ASN A 52 -6.55 5.42 -4.32
N GLU A 53 -7.87 5.67 -4.32
CA GLU A 53 -8.73 5.47 -3.15
C GLU A 53 -8.79 4.00 -2.71
N ASP A 54 -8.84 3.05 -3.66
CA ASP A 54 -8.83 1.62 -3.34
C ASP A 54 -7.50 1.21 -2.69
N LEU A 55 -6.38 1.70 -3.24
CA LEU A 55 -5.04 1.45 -2.67
C LEU A 55 -4.90 2.04 -1.27
N GLN A 56 -5.39 3.27 -1.06
CA GLN A 56 -5.42 3.92 0.25
C GLN A 56 -6.25 3.13 1.25
N GLN A 57 -7.38 2.58 0.83
CA GLN A 57 -8.26 1.81 1.72
C GLN A 57 -7.63 0.47 2.13
N GLU A 58 -6.99 -0.25 1.21
CA GLU A 58 -6.29 -1.50 1.53
C GLU A 58 -5.09 -1.26 2.45
N LEU A 59 -4.28 -0.23 2.15
CA LEU A 59 -3.21 0.20 3.04
C LEU A 59 -3.74 0.64 4.40
N PHE A 60 -4.86 1.36 4.45
CA PHE A 60 -5.47 1.77 5.71
C PHE A 60 -5.86 0.55 6.55
N LYS A 61 -6.44 -0.50 5.97
CA LYS A 61 -6.76 -1.75 6.70
C LYS A 61 -5.50 -2.41 7.27
N LEU A 62 -4.41 -2.43 6.51
CA LEU A 62 -3.13 -3.02 6.91
C LEU A 62 -2.46 -2.20 8.03
N LEU A 63 -2.47 -0.88 7.92
CA LEU A 63 -1.83 0.06 8.86
C LEU A 63 -2.67 0.32 10.12
N HIS A 64 -3.99 0.25 9.98
CA HIS A 64 -4.96 0.40 11.04
C HIS A 64 -5.74 -0.91 11.20
N PRO A 65 -5.08 -1.98 11.70
CA PRO A 65 -5.81 -3.15 12.15
C PRO A 65 -6.80 -2.64 13.20
N GLN A 66 -8.08 -2.76 12.91
CA GLN A 66 -9.10 -2.55 13.92
C GLN A 66 -8.86 -3.62 14.97
N THR A 67 -8.12 -3.26 16.02
CA THR A 67 -8.23 -3.97 17.30
C THR A 67 -9.70 -3.79 17.68
N HIS A 68 -10.51 -4.80 17.38
CA HIS A 68 -11.84 -4.97 17.94
C HIS A 68 -11.63 -4.96 19.46
N HIS A 69 -11.86 -3.80 20.08
CA HIS A 69 -11.94 -3.66 21.53
C HIS A 69 -13.27 -4.23 22.01
#